data_AF-A0ABC8IL91-F1
#
_entry.id   AF-A0ABC8IL91-F1
#
_cell.length_a   1.000
_cell.length_b   1.000
_cell.length_c   1.000
_cell.angle_alpha   90.00
_cell.angle_beta   90.00
_cell.angle_gamma   90.00
#
_symmetry.space_group_name_H-M   'P 1'
#
loop_
_entity.id
_entity.type
_entity.pdbx_description
1 polymer ?
#
loop_
_entity_poly.entity_id
_entity_poly.type
_entity_poly.pdbx_seq_one_letter_code
_entity_poly.pdbx_strand_id
1 'polypeptide(L)'
;MEEQEFRNILQLFPVVRSRDHRVDLDSSDSKQSTSQSIVEREQASVDEPKDLKDCKTDQDTSSFWDKLRTSAAKKVGEVEAERFCKAFEKLHKRLVYEELDLETAKRYLSNS
;
A
#
# COMPACT_ATOMS: atom_id res chain seq x y z
N MET A 1 6.71 -20.67 -31.16
CA MET A 1 5.91 -19.61 -30.51
C MET A 1 6.07 -18.39 -31.36
N GLU A 2 4.98 -17.86 -31.86
CA GLU A 2 5.02 -16.67 -32.69
C GLU A 2 5.31 -15.45 -31.81
N GLU A 3 6.04 -14.47 -32.33
CA GLU A 3 6.46 -13.29 -31.55
C GLU A 3 5.23 -12.52 -31.02
N GLN A 4 4.15 -12.51 -31.80
CA GLN A 4 2.89 -11.89 -31.39
C GLN A 4 2.21 -12.62 -30.22
N GLU A 5 2.25 -13.95 -30.21
CA GLU A 5 1.72 -14.76 -29.09
C GLU A 5 2.51 -14.50 -27.81
N PHE A 6 3.85 -14.45 -27.92
CA PHE A 6 4.70 -14.15 -26.77
C PHE A 6 4.41 -12.76 -26.19
N ARG A 7 4.25 -11.75 -27.05
CA ARG A 7 3.89 -10.39 -26.62
C ARG A 7 2.52 -10.34 -25.95
N ASN A 8 1.54 -11.08 -26.45
CA ASN A 8 0.21 -11.19 -25.81
C ASN A 8 0.28 -11.85 -24.43
N ILE A 9 1.11 -12.89 -24.27
CA ILE A 9 1.33 -13.54 -22.97
C ILE A 9 2.02 -12.58 -21.99
N LEU A 10 3.02 -11.83 -22.44
CA LEU A 10 3.69 -10.84 -21.58
C LEU A 10 2.74 -9.75 -21.09
N GLN A 11 1.77 -9.37 -21.92
CA GLN A 11 0.71 -8.46 -21.52
C GLN A 11 -0.23 -9.05 -20.45
N LEU A 12 -0.14 -10.32 -20.05
CA LEU A 12 -0.91 -10.84 -18.89
C LEU A 12 -0.34 -10.37 -17.55
N PHE A 13 0.95 -10.03 -17.52
CA PHE A 13 1.63 -9.65 -16.28
C PHE A 13 1.51 -8.13 -16.03
N PRO A 14 0.97 -7.71 -14.87
CA PRO A 14 0.82 -6.28 -14.55
C PRO A 14 2.13 -5.49 -14.62
N VAL A 15 3.26 -6.13 -14.33
CA VAL A 15 4.60 -5.49 -14.35
C VAL A 15 5.05 -5.07 -15.75
N VAL A 16 4.54 -5.73 -16.80
CA VAL A 16 4.89 -5.43 -18.20
C VAL A 16 3.93 -4.42 -18.81
N ARG A 17 2.76 -4.23 -18.19
CA ARG A 17 1.77 -3.24 -18.64
C ARG A 17 2.20 -1.85 -18.19
N SER A 18 2.09 -0.88 -19.09
CA SER A 18 2.10 0.52 -18.68
C SER A 18 0.92 0.79 -17.73
N ARG A 19 1.10 1.71 -16.79
CA ARG A 19 0.09 2.04 -15.78
C ARG A 19 -1.26 2.46 -16.37
N ASP A 20 -1.26 3.01 -17.58
CA ASP A 20 -2.45 3.45 -18.31
C ASP A 20 -2.93 2.44 -19.36
N HIS A 21 -2.45 1.19 -19.30
CA HIS A 21 -2.87 0.14 -20.22
C HIS A 21 -4.38 -0.15 -20.04
N ARG A 22 -5.19 0.42 -20.93
CA ARG A 22 -6.59 0.06 -21.08
C ARG A 22 -6.66 -1.12 -22.04
N VAL A 23 -7.10 -2.28 -21.53
CA VAL A 23 -7.49 -3.38 -22.40
C VAL A 23 -8.73 -2.89 -23.13
N ASP A 24 -8.59 -2.48 -24.39
CA ASP A 24 -9.73 -2.21 -25.25
C ASP A 24 -10.33 -3.57 -25.60
N LEU A 25 -11.28 -4.03 -24.77
CA LEU A 25 -12.02 -5.28 -24.97
C LEU A 25 -13.06 -5.17 -26.10
N ASP A 26 -13.02 -4.10 -26.89
CA ASP A 26 -13.98 -3.85 -27.95
C ASP A 26 -13.47 -4.39 -29.30
N SER A 27 -13.41 -5.72 -29.42
CA SER A 27 -13.57 -6.44 -30.70
C SER A 27 -13.83 -7.93 -30.47
N SER A 28 -15.11 -8.22 -30.18
CA SER A 28 -15.92 -9.39 -30.56
C SER A 28 -15.45 -10.83 -30.26
N ASP A 29 -16.25 -11.47 -29.39
CA ASP A 29 -16.73 -12.86 -29.39
C ASP A 29 -15.73 -14.04 -29.33
N SER A 30 -15.62 -14.64 -28.14
CA SER A 30 -15.88 -16.09 -28.02
C SER A 30 -16.37 -16.44 -26.61
N LYS A 31 -17.59 -16.96 -26.56
CA LYS A 31 -18.30 -17.46 -25.39
C LYS A 31 -17.64 -18.74 -24.89
N GLN A 32 -17.26 -18.80 -23.61
CA GLN A 32 -17.56 -19.99 -22.81
C GLN A 32 -17.65 -19.65 -21.31
N SER A 33 -18.87 -19.70 -20.83
CA SER A 33 -19.25 -19.76 -19.42
C SER A 33 -18.93 -21.14 -18.85
N THR A 34 -18.41 -21.21 -17.62
CA THR A 34 -18.82 -22.26 -16.66
C THR A 34 -18.67 -21.75 -15.23
N SER A 35 -19.82 -21.58 -14.60
CA SER A 35 -20.07 -21.28 -13.20
C SER A 35 -19.51 -22.34 -12.24
N GLN A 36 -18.93 -21.91 -11.11
CA GLN A 36 -19.00 -22.55 -9.78
C GLN A 36 -18.67 -21.43 -8.78
N SER A 37 -19.63 -20.85 -8.04
CA SER A 37 -20.31 -21.37 -6.85
C SER A 37 -19.92 -20.48 -5.67
N ILE A 38 -20.93 -19.75 -5.19
CA ILE A 38 -21.01 -18.95 -3.97
C ILE A 38 -20.31 -19.62 -2.77
N VAL A 39 -19.40 -18.89 -2.12
CA VAL A 39 -19.32 -18.83 -0.65
C VAL A 39 -19.01 -17.39 -0.27
N GLU A 40 -19.98 -16.74 0.36
CA GLU A 40 -19.81 -15.49 1.10
C GLU A 40 -18.59 -15.59 2.03
N ARG A 41 -17.62 -14.71 1.81
CA ARG A 41 -16.73 -14.29 2.88
C ARG A 41 -16.66 -12.77 2.82
N GLU A 42 -17.45 -12.14 3.68
CA GLU A 42 -17.30 -10.73 4.01
C GLU A 42 -15.83 -10.49 4.41
N GLN A 43 -15.10 -9.81 3.53
CA GLN A 43 -13.85 -9.17 3.86
C GLN A 43 -14.01 -7.69 3.50
N ALA A 44 -14.16 -6.90 4.55
CA ALA A 44 -14.13 -5.46 4.54
C ALA A 44 -12.96 -4.96 3.70
N SER A 45 -13.27 -4.36 2.55
CA SER A 45 -12.35 -3.53 1.79
C SER A 45 -12.98 -2.14 1.72
N VAL A 46 -12.59 -1.34 2.71
CA VAL A 46 -12.62 0.11 2.55
C VAL A 46 -11.35 0.47 1.78
N ASP A 47 -11.52 1.42 0.88
CA ASP A 47 -10.50 2.32 0.31
C ASP A 47 -9.94 1.98 -1.08
N GLU A 48 -10.38 2.76 -2.07
CA GLU A 48 -9.54 3.83 -2.63
C GLU A 48 -10.40 4.80 -3.44
N PRO A 49 -10.11 6.11 -3.34
CA PRO A 49 -10.03 6.93 -4.53
C PRO A 49 -8.61 7.45 -4.71
N LYS A 50 -8.14 7.32 -5.96
CA LYS A 50 -7.14 8.15 -6.61
C LYS A 50 -7.09 9.57 -6.04
N ASP A 51 -5.91 10.04 -5.68
CA ASP A 51 -5.17 10.95 -6.54
C ASP A 51 -3.73 11.13 -6.03
N LEU A 52 -2.78 11.08 -6.97
CA LEU A 52 -1.42 11.56 -6.73
C LEU A 52 -1.49 13.08 -6.59
N LYS A 53 -1.30 13.61 -5.38
CA LYS A 53 -0.85 15.00 -5.25
C LYS A 53 0.17 15.17 -4.14
N ASP A 54 1.34 15.58 -4.61
CA ASP A 54 2.32 16.44 -3.95
C ASP A 54 2.64 16.17 -2.49
N CYS A 55 3.86 15.66 -2.32
CA CYS A 55 4.79 15.93 -1.23
C CYS A 55 4.31 16.97 -0.19
N LYS A 56 3.51 16.49 0.76
CA LYS A 56 3.39 17.09 2.08
C LYS A 56 3.83 16.01 3.06
N THR A 57 5.11 16.02 3.39
CA THR A 57 5.73 15.11 4.37
C THR A 57 5.00 15.14 5.72
N ASP A 58 4.28 16.23 6.02
CA ASP A 58 3.45 16.36 7.22
C ASP A 58 2.12 15.58 7.18
N GLN A 59 1.59 15.26 5.99
CA GLN A 59 0.31 14.53 5.89
C GLN A 59 0.50 13.03 6.13
N ASP A 60 1.60 12.45 5.63
CA ASP A 60 1.89 11.02 5.79
C ASP A 60 2.17 10.61 7.23
N THR A 61 2.81 11.48 8.01
CA THR A 61 3.09 11.22 9.43
C THR A 61 1.79 11.09 10.23
N SER A 62 0.82 11.97 10.01
CA SER A 62 -0.50 11.84 10.65
C SER A 62 -1.20 10.53 10.27
N SER A 63 -1.12 10.12 8.99
CA SER A 63 -1.72 8.85 8.53
C SER A 63 -1.10 7.62 9.21
N PHE A 64 0.21 7.63 9.48
CA PHE A 64 0.89 6.56 10.19
C PHE A 64 0.43 6.47 11.64
N TRP A 65 0.40 7.60 12.36
CA TRP A 65 -0.01 7.65 13.77
C TRP A 65 -1.47 7.28 13.95
N ASP A 66 -2.34 7.64 13.00
CA ASP A 66 -3.75 7.24 13.02
C ASP A 66 -3.90 5.73 12.77
N LYS A 67 -3.20 5.17 11.77
CA LYS A 67 -3.16 3.71 11.54
C LYS A 67 -2.61 2.93 12.74
N LEU A 68 -1.54 3.44 13.36
CA LEU A 68 -0.95 2.86 14.57
C LEU A 68 -1.96 2.87 15.71
N ARG A 69 -2.65 3.99 15.92
CA ARG A 69 -3.66 4.15 16.96
C ARG A 69 -4.84 3.20 16.75
N THR A 70 -5.39 3.11 15.54
CA THR A 70 -6.49 2.19 15.23
C THR A 70 -6.09 0.73 15.45
N SER A 71 -4.87 0.35 15.05
CA SER A 71 -4.36 -1.00 15.22
C SER A 71 -4.11 -1.33 16.71
N ALA A 72 -3.54 -0.38 17.46
CA ALA A 72 -3.35 -0.52 18.90
C ALA A 72 -4.69 -0.59 19.65
N ALA A 73 -5.66 0.25 19.30
CA ALA A 73 -6.98 0.26 19.93
C ALA A 73 -7.69 -1.10 19.76
N LYS A 74 -7.55 -1.74 18.60
CA LYS A 74 -8.05 -3.10 18.35
C LYS A 74 -7.40 -4.17 19.24
N LYS A 75 -6.18 -3.93 19.73
CA LYS A 75 -5.40 -4.91 20.51
C LYS A 75 -5.45 -4.69 22.02
N VAL A 76 -5.39 -3.44 22.47
CA VAL A 76 -5.25 -3.06 23.89
C VAL A 76 -6.37 -2.14 24.39
N GLY A 77 -7.33 -1.79 23.53
CA GLY A 77 -8.39 -0.85 23.85
C GLY A 77 -7.98 0.62 23.65
N GLU A 78 -8.97 1.50 23.56
CA GLU A 78 -8.77 2.90 23.15
C GLU A 78 -7.92 3.72 24.14
N VAL A 79 -8.16 3.54 25.44
CA VAL A 79 -7.45 4.26 26.51
C VAL A 79 -5.97 3.88 26.56
N GLU A 80 -5.65 2.58 26.43
CA GLU A 80 -4.27 2.11 26.49
C GLU A 80 -3.54 2.35 25.15
N ALA A 81 -4.27 2.34 24.03
CA ALA A 81 -3.72 2.68 22.72
C ALA A 81 -3.25 4.14 22.65
N GLU A 82 -3.99 5.08 23.24
CA GLU A 82 -3.57 6.48 23.29
C GLU A 82 -2.28 6.66 24.11
N ARG A 83 -2.19 5.97 25.26
CA ARG A 83 -0.96 5.96 26.09
C ARG A 83 0.22 5.35 25.34
N PHE A 84 0.00 4.24 24.64
CA PHE A 84 1.00 3.59 23.81
C PHE A 84 1.50 4.52 22.70
N CYS A 85 0.59 5.15 21.95
CA CYS A 85 0.95 6.06 20.87
C CYS A 85 1.77 7.24 21.38
N LYS A 86 1.37 7.87 22.50
CA LYS A 86 2.12 8.98 23.12
C LYS A 86 3.52 8.55 23.58
N ALA A 87 3.65 7.37 24.17
CA ALA A 87 4.95 6.83 24.59
C ALA A 87 5.85 6.56 23.39
N PHE A 88 5.30 5.96 22.33
CA PHE A 88 6.02 5.65 21.11
C PHE A 88 6.45 6.92 20.36
N GLU A 89 5.60 7.95 20.30
CA GLU A 89 5.93 9.24 19.70
C GLU A 89 7.12 9.92 20.42
N LYS A 90 7.12 9.89 21.76
CA LYS A 90 8.23 10.43 22.56
C LYS A 90 9.54 9.68 22.29
N LEU A 91 9.47 8.35 22.20
CA LEU A 91 10.63 7.52 21.91
C LEU A 91 11.15 7.78 20.49
N HIS A 92 10.26 7.86 19.51
CA HIS A 92 10.60 8.15 18.12
C HIS A 92 11.32 9.50 17.98
N LYS A 93 10.82 10.55 18.63
CA LYS A 93 11.46 11.88 18.61
C LYS A 93 12.89 11.82 19.15
N ARG A 94 13.08 11.16 20.29
CA ARG A 94 14.42 10.97 20.86
C ARG A 94 15.32 10.17 19.91
N LEU A 95 14.83 9.07 19.37
CA LEU A 95 15.64 8.18 18.54
C LEU A 95 16.04 8.82 17.20
N VAL A 96 15.14 9.59 16.58
CA VAL A 96 15.37 10.23 15.28
C VAL A 96 16.12 11.54 15.38
N TYR A 97 15.85 12.37 16.40
CA TYR A 97 16.41 13.72 16.48
C TYR A 97 17.58 13.84 17.46
N GLU A 98 17.66 13.00 18.49
CA GLU A 98 18.72 13.08 19.51
C GLU A 98 19.77 11.99 19.32
N GLU A 99 19.36 10.75 19.00
CA GLU A 99 20.26 9.59 18.96
C GLU A 99 20.69 9.18 17.54
N LEU A 100 19.99 9.63 16.50
CA LEU A 100 20.34 9.29 15.12
C LEU A 100 21.56 10.11 14.68
N ASP A 101 22.73 9.47 14.69
CA ASP A 101 23.94 10.08 14.18
C ASP A 101 23.85 10.36 12.67
N LEU A 102 24.42 11.48 12.24
CA LEU A 102 24.34 11.99 10.88
C LEU A 102 25.01 11.02 9.88
N GLU A 103 26.07 10.35 10.30
CA GLU A 103 26.74 9.32 9.51
C GLU A 103 25.85 8.08 9.31
N THR A 104 25.12 7.70 10.36
CA THR A 104 24.16 6.58 10.31
C THR A 104 22.98 6.93 9.41
N ALA A 105 22.44 8.15 9.52
CA ALA A 105 21.38 8.64 8.63
C ALA A 105 21.81 8.66 7.16
N LYS A 106 23.03 9.15 6.88
CA LYS A 106 23.61 9.12 5.53
C LYS A 106 23.74 7.70 5.00
N ARG A 107 24.14 6.74 5.84
CA ARG A 107 24.23 5.33 5.46
C ARG A 107 22.88 4.73 5.06
N TYR A 108 21.80 5.11 5.74
CA TYR A 108 20.45 4.66 5.35
C TYR A 108 20.02 5.26 4.01
N LEU A 109 20.39 6.50 3.72
CA LEU A 109 20.05 7.17 2.45
C LEU A 109 20.92 6.70 1.28
N SER A 110 22.19 6.34 1.52
CA SER A 110 23.13 5.95 0.47
C SER A 110 23.03 4.48 0.05
N ASN A 111 22.34 3.64 0.83
CA ASN A 111 22.10 2.23 0.52
C ASN A 111 20.64 1.95 0.12
N SER A 112 19.84 2.98 -0.16
CA SER A 112 18.46 2.88 -0.65
C SER A 112 18.40 2.97 -2.18
#